data_AF-A0A843L2F6-F1
#
_entry.id   AF-A0A843L2F6-F1
#
_cell.length_a   1.000
_cell.length_b   1.000
_cell.length_c   1.000
_cell.angle_alpha   90.00
_cell.angle_beta   90.00
_cell.angle_gamma   90.00
#
_symmetry.space_group_name_H-M   'P 1'
#
loop_
_entity.id
_entity.type
_entity.pdbx_description
1 polymer ?
#
loop_
_entity_poly.entity_id
_entity_poly.type
_entity_poly.pdbx_seq_one_letter_code
_entity_poly.pdbx_strand_id
1 'polypeptide(L)'
;MPKTLENLTLEDFIVFIDEPSKELIVTQPTQIYRDGSILVHYLYSGHHSTSQILRPEEVLGIGDLKSGTTEIPGWKGKYDILQPEKLKEHLEKK
;
A
#
# COMPACT_ATOMS: atom_id res chain seq x y z
N MET A 1 -3.51 -9.34 15.36
CA MET A 1 -2.07 -9.60 15.10
C MET A 1 -1.67 -8.63 14.01
N PRO A 2 -0.50 -7.99 14.09
CA PRO A 2 -0.08 -7.05 13.06
C PRO A 2 0.01 -7.76 11.70
N LYS A 3 -0.44 -7.08 10.65
CA LYS A 3 -0.34 -7.54 9.26
C LYS A 3 1.10 -7.49 8.78
N THR A 4 1.48 -8.51 8.02
CA THR A 4 2.81 -8.66 7.39
C THR A 4 2.63 -9.14 5.96
N LEU A 5 3.67 -9.04 5.13
CA LEU A 5 3.58 -9.55 3.75
C LEU A 5 3.38 -11.06 3.69
N GLU A 6 3.80 -11.81 4.71
CA GLU A 6 3.60 -13.27 4.79
C GLU A 6 2.14 -13.66 5.03
N ASN A 7 1.35 -12.78 5.65
CA ASN A 7 -0.06 -13.02 5.95
C ASN A 7 -1.02 -12.13 5.13
N LEU A 8 -0.49 -11.50 4.07
CA LEU A 8 -1.25 -10.66 3.16
C LEU A 8 -2.22 -11.50 2.32
N THR A 9 -3.44 -11.00 2.18
CA THR A 9 -4.50 -11.60 1.36
C THR A 9 -5.05 -10.60 0.34
N LEU A 10 -5.83 -11.08 -0.62
CA LEU A 10 -6.48 -10.22 -1.63
C LEU A 10 -7.58 -9.32 -1.03
N GLU A 11 -8.05 -9.61 0.18
CA GLU A 11 -9.04 -8.79 0.88
C GLU A 11 -8.40 -7.59 1.60
N ASP A 12 -7.09 -7.65 1.84
CA ASP A 12 -6.35 -6.58 2.49
C ASP A 12 -6.12 -5.41 1.53
N PHE A 13 -5.91 -4.22 2.11
CA PHE A 13 -5.40 -3.08 1.35
C PHE A 13 -3.89 -3.03 1.49
N ILE A 14 -3.20 -2.52 0.47
CA ILE A 14 -1.77 -2.22 0.53
C ILE A 14 -1.53 -0.76 0.23
N VAL A 15 -0.47 -0.22 0.82
CA VAL A 15 -0.05 1.17 0.70
C VAL A 15 1.30 1.21 0.00
N PHE A 16 1.44 2.02 -1.04
CA PHE A 16 2.71 2.24 -1.74
C PHE A 16 2.76 3.64 -2.37
N ILE A 17 3.92 4.05 -2.87
CA ILE A 17 4.07 5.31 -3.64
C ILE A 17 4.15 4.96 -5.12
N ASP A 18 3.29 5.57 -5.92
CA ASP A 18 3.44 5.57 -7.37
C ASP A 18 4.60 6.52 -7.74
N GLU A 19 5.74 5.95 -8.09
CA GLU A 19 6.97 6.73 -8.38
C GLU A 19 6.81 7.78 -9.50
N PRO A 20 6.06 7.54 -10.59
CA PRO A 20 5.81 8.56 -11.62
C PRO A 20 5.05 9.79 -11.11
N SER A 21 3.94 9.59 -10.39
CA SER A 21 3.11 10.70 -9.88
C SER A 21 3.55 11.22 -8.51
N LYS A 22 4.38 10.46 -7.79
CA LYS A 22 4.71 10.68 -6.38
C LYS A 22 3.43 10.78 -5.54
N GLU A 23 2.44 9.94 -5.82
CA GLU A 23 1.21 9.83 -5.04
C GLU A 23 1.24 8.59 -4.16
N LEU A 24 0.67 8.73 -2.96
CA LEU A 24 0.43 7.60 -2.08
C LEU A 24 -0.84 6.89 -2.53
N ILE A 25 -0.71 5.62 -2.92
CA ILE A 25 -1.81 4.80 -3.40
C ILE A 25 -2.18 3.79 -2.32
N VAL A 26 -3.49 3.64 -2.11
CA VAL A 26 -4.05 2.53 -1.33
C VAL A 26 -5.01 1.76 -2.21
N THR A 27 -4.74 0.47 -2.38
CA THR A 27 -5.56 -0.42 -3.23
C THR A 27 -5.49 -1.85 -2.74
N GLN A 28 -6.38 -2.70 -3.25
CA GLN A 28 -6.32 -4.14 -2.98
C GLN A 28 -5.37 -4.82 -3.97
N PRO A 29 -4.59 -5.83 -3.52
CA PRO A 29 -3.87 -6.72 -4.40
C PRO A 29 -4.81 -7.36 -5.42
N THR A 30 -4.43 -7.36 -6.69
CA THR A 30 -5.10 -8.18 -7.71
C THR A 30 -4.57 -9.62 -7.67
N GLN A 31 -3.26 -9.77 -7.45
CA GLN A 31 -2.62 -11.08 -7.33
C GLN A 31 -1.38 -10.97 -6.44
N ILE A 32 -1.12 -12.02 -5.66
CA ILE A 32 0.09 -12.18 -4.83
C ILE A 32 0.85 -13.39 -5.39
N TYR A 33 2.10 -13.19 -5.78
CA TYR A 33 2.94 -14.22 -6.35
C TYR A 33 3.74 -14.96 -5.25
N ARG A 34 4.24 -16.15 -5.59
CA ARG A 34 5.00 -16.99 -4.65
C ARG A 34 6.33 -16.39 -4.21
N ASP A 35 6.90 -15.50 -5.03
CA ASP A 35 8.12 -14.76 -4.71
C ASP A 35 7.87 -13.51 -3.85
N GLY A 36 6.61 -13.28 -3.45
CA GLY A 36 6.20 -12.12 -2.65
C GLY A 36 5.92 -10.86 -3.46
N SER A 37 6.09 -10.88 -4.79
CA SER A 37 5.66 -9.76 -5.63
C SER A 37 4.13 -9.66 -5.69
N ILE A 38 3.62 -8.45 -5.89
CA ILE A 38 2.18 -8.16 -5.80
C ILE A 38 1.75 -7.37 -7.04
N LEU A 39 0.80 -7.91 -7.80
CA LEU A 39 0.15 -7.17 -8.88
C LEU A 39 -0.98 -6.33 -8.30
N VAL A 40 -0.99 -5.04 -8.63
CA VAL A 40 -2.07 -4.12 -8.32
C VAL A 40 -2.62 -3.49 -9.59
N HIS A 41 -3.93 -3.27 -9.59
CA HIS A 41 -4.60 -2.36 -10.51
C HIS A 41 -5.16 -1.21 -9.68
N TYR A 42 -4.95 0.01 -10.15
CA TYR A 42 -5.45 1.21 -9.47
C TYR A 42 -5.73 2.32 -10.47
N LEU A 43 -6.53 3.28 -10.01
CA LEU A 43 -6.78 4.53 -10.73
C LEU A 43 -5.82 5.58 -10.18
N TYR A 44 -5.05 6.23 -11.06
CA TYR A 44 -4.29 7.42 -10.70
C TYR A 44 -4.88 8.64 -11.42
N SER A 45 -4.91 9.78 -10.73
CA SER A 45 -5.54 11.03 -11.22
C SER A 45 -7.00 10.87 -11.73
N GLY A 46 -7.77 9.96 -11.13
CA GLY A 46 -9.23 9.84 -11.31
C GLY A 46 -9.74 9.29 -12.65
N HIS A 47 -8.90 9.19 -13.70
CA HIS A 47 -9.34 8.85 -15.05
C HIS A 47 -8.48 7.81 -15.78
N HIS A 48 -7.30 7.48 -15.27
CA HIS A 48 -6.42 6.52 -15.91
C HIS A 48 -6.26 5.27 -15.02
N SER A 49 -6.69 4.12 -15.53
CA SER A 49 -6.35 2.84 -14.96
C SER A 49 -4.90 2.50 -15.31
N THR A 50 -4.17 2.03 -14.31
CA THR A 50 -2.82 1.53 -14.47
C THR A 50 -2.67 0.23 -13.69
N SER A 51 -1.59 -0.47 -13.97
CA SER A 51 -1.21 -1.70 -13.29
C SER A 51 0.28 -1.69 -13.00
N GLN A 52 0.66 -2.17 -11.83
CA GLN A 52 2.06 -2.25 -11.42
C GLN A 52 2.29 -3.57 -10.68
N ILE A 53 3.48 -4.15 -10.88
CA ILE A 53 3.99 -5.21 -10.01
C ILE A 53 4.89 -4.54 -8.98
N LEU A 54 4.53 -4.71 -7.70
CA LEU A 54 5.27 -4.21 -6.57
C LEU A 54 6.14 -5.32 -5.99
N ARG A 55 7.37 -4.99 -5.68
CA ARG A 55 8.25 -5.82 -4.85
C ARG A 55 7.93 -5.61 -3.38
N PRO A 56 8.23 -6.59 -2.49
CA PRO A 56 8.02 -6.46 -1.05
C PRO A 56 8.53 -5.14 -0.44
N GLU A 57 9.71 -4.68 -0.87
CA GLU A 57 10.35 -3.45 -0.41
C GLU A 57 9.68 -2.16 -0.92
N GLU A 58 8.70 -2.26 -1.81
CA GLU A 58 7.91 -1.12 -2.32
C GLU A 58 6.58 -0.96 -1.56
N VAL A 59 6.17 -1.96 -0.78
CA VAL A 59 4.99 -1.88 0.09
C VAL A 59 5.34 -1.15 1.39
N LEU A 60 4.67 -0.02 1.61
CA LEU A 60 4.86 0.82 2.79
C LEU A 60 4.03 0.37 3.98
N GLY A 61 2.87 -0.23 3.74
CA GLY A 61 1.97 -0.69 4.80
C GLY A 61 0.83 -1.56 4.26
N ILE A 62 0.15 -2.22 5.19
CA ILE A 62 -1.01 -3.08 4.91
C ILE A 62 -2.20 -2.56 5.72
N GLY A 63 -3.34 -2.39 5.07
CA GLY A 63 -4.58 -1.94 5.69
C GLY A 63 -5.20 -3.04 6.54
N ASP A 64 -5.32 -2.75 7.83
CA ASP A 64 -6.08 -3.54 8.78
C ASP A 64 -7.15 -2.64 9.42
N LEU A 65 -8.35 -2.69 8.84
CA LEU A 65 -9.50 -1.93 9.30
C LEU A 65 -9.93 -2.27 10.74
N LYS A 66 -9.45 -3.39 11.32
CA LYS A 66 -9.83 -3.86 12.66
C LYS A 66 -8.75 -3.59 13.70
N SER A 67 -7.48 -3.87 13.40
CA SER A 67 -6.39 -3.80 14.39
C SER A 67 -5.15 -3.01 14.00
N GLY A 68 -5.13 -2.34 12.83
CA GLY A 68 -4.01 -1.47 12.46
C GLY A 68 -3.81 -0.33 13.48
N THR A 69 -2.59 0.20 13.55
CA THR A 69 -2.24 1.22 14.56
C THR A 69 -2.09 2.63 14.01
N THR A 70 -1.93 2.77 12.70
CA THR A 70 -1.62 4.06 12.07
C THR A 70 -2.72 4.48 11.09
N GLU A 71 -3.14 5.74 11.18
CA GLU A 71 -4.03 6.35 10.19
C GLU A 71 -3.20 7.08 9.12
N ILE A 72 -3.61 6.96 7.86
CA ILE A 72 -2.96 7.64 6.74
C ILE A 72 -3.87 8.80 6.30
N PRO A 73 -3.38 10.05 6.29
CA PRO A 73 -4.18 11.19 5.86
C PRO A 73 -4.80 10.98 4.47
N GLY A 74 -6.11 11.25 4.34
CA GLY A 74 -6.85 11.09 3.09
C GLY A 74 -7.40 9.67 2.83
N TRP A 75 -7.00 8.68 3.63
CA TRP A 75 -7.44 7.29 3.48
C TRP A 75 -8.19 6.82 4.72
N LYS A 76 -9.29 6.07 4.50
CA LYS A 76 -10.08 5.50 5.60
C LYS A 76 -9.38 4.26 6.16
N GLY A 77 -9.56 4.01 7.45
CA GLY A 77 -9.06 2.80 8.10
C GLY A 77 -7.72 2.98 8.81
N LYS A 78 -7.23 1.88 9.35
CA LYS A 78 -5.93 1.81 10.02
C LYS A 78 -5.01 0.85 9.27
N TYR A 79 -3.71 1.08 9.43
CA TYR A 79 -2.67 0.43 8.66
C TYR A 79 -1.54 0.01 9.59
N ASP A 80 -0.99 -1.17 9.32
CA ASP A 80 0.28 -1.62 9.87
C ASP A 80 1.38 -1.18 8.91
N ILE A 81 2.22 -0.24 9.34
CA ILE A 81 3.26 0.36 8.50
C ILE A 81 4.52 -0.49 8.56
N LEU A 82 4.93 -0.99 7.40
CA LEU A 82 6.13 -1.82 7.23
C LEU A 82 7.38 -0.96 7.06
N GLN A 83 7.24 0.23 6.49
CA GLN A 83 8.36 1.13 6.18
C GLN A 83 8.08 2.55 6.66
N PRO A 84 8.15 2.80 7.98
CA PRO A 84 7.76 4.07 8.59
C PRO A 84 8.58 5.26 8.09
N GLU A 85 9.89 5.08 7.88
CA GLU A 85 10.77 6.17 7.42
C GLU A 85 10.42 6.66 6.02
N LYS A 86 10.17 5.73 5.07
CA LYS A 86 9.77 6.10 3.69
C LYS A 86 8.42 6.80 3.67
N LEU A 87 7.46 6.34 4.48
CA LEU A 87 6.15 6.97 4.58
C LEU A 87 6.26 8.38 5.16
N LYS A 88 7.05 8.55 6.23
CA LYS A 88 7.29 9.85 6.86
C LYS A 88 7.94 10.84 5.89
N GLU A 89 8.99 10.43 5.20
CA GLU A 89 9.68 11.26 4.20
C GLU A 89 8.71 11.73 3.09
N HIS A 90 7.77 10.88 2.68
CA HIS A 90 6.76 11.25 1.68
C HIS A 90 5.76 12.27 2.20
N LEU A 91 5.30 12.12 3.44
CA LEU A 91 4.29 13.00 4.04
C LEU A 91 4.85 14.38 4.42
N GLU A 92 6.14 14.47 4.79
CA GLU A 92 6.78 15.76 5.14
C GLU A 92 7.18 16.59 3.92
N LYS A 93 7.26 15.98 2.72
CA LYS A 93 7.61 16.67 1.46
C LYS A 93 6.42 17.32 0.75
N LYS A 94 5.19 17.14 1.24
CA LYS A 94 3.97 17.78 0.73
C LYS A 94 3.55 18.93 1.63
#